data_AF-A0A2A4WVK7-F1
#
_entry.id   AF-A0A2A4WVK7-F1
#
_cell.length_a   1.000
_cell.length_b   1.000
_cell.length_c   1.000
_cell.angle_alpha   90.00
_cell.angle_beta   90.00
_cell.angle_gamma   90.00
#
_symmetry.space_group_name_H-M   'P 1'
#
loop_
_entity.id
_entity.type
_entity.pdbx_description
1 polymer ?
#
loop_
_entity_poly.entity_id
_entity_poly.type
_entity_poly.pdbx_seq_one_letter_code
_entity_poly.pdbx_strand_id
1 'polypeptide(L)'
;MIEDKYQITTKALYINLLLLKNELQYFERFLSEAITDFENWLVKLRATRSVFLTLNNVKDAAERTQIQGSNEFFAKTRALRRNLVFANHFRNRGIGHLNETLLKRAVQWCPQIFFEPTKDNEVFKLVEAQRTIIESCINTFIDKDGVQKLFGTEIDLMYPPNAEQFYSYLSALVKETIDWLTEATEIIFGSLDHHTDEEIQKLATIAGQTSFDLKEESEFSYSIEEHKLHFSNAMKALEQQGVDPKIMDFMREKFEI
;
A
#
# COMPACT_ATOMS: atom_id res chain seq x y z
N MET A 1 21.80 8.75 -22.59
CA MET A 1 21.41 7.97 -21.41
C MET A 1 20.79 6.70 -21.95
N ILE A 2 21.34 5.54 -21.59
CA ILE A 2 20.75 4.26 -21.99
C ILE A 2 19.37 4.23 -21.32
N GLU A 3 18.33 4.37 -22.13
CA GLU A 3 16.93 4.27 -21.69
C GLU A 3 16.76 2.99 -20.86
N ASP A 4 15.86 3.03 -19.89
CA ASP A 4 15.47 1.93 -19.00
C ASP A 4 15.05 0.70 -19.82
N LYS A 5 16.04 -0.06 -20.33
CA LYS A 5 15.89 -1.12 -21.33
C LYS A 5 14.90 -2.19 -20.86
N TYR A 6 14.92 -2.46 -19.56
CA TYR A 6 14.07 -3.46 -18.94
C TYR A 6 12.80 -2.85 -18.33
N GLN A 7 12.56 -1.55 -18.50
CA GLN A 7 11.42 -0.80 -17.98
C GLN A 7 11.25 -0.98 -16.47
N ILE A 8 12.34 -1.05 -15.71
CA ILE A 8 12.36 -1.29 -14.26
C ILE A 8 11.49 -0.25 -13.54
N THR A 9 11.55 1.02 -13.95
CA THR A 9 10.78 2.11 -13.33
C THR A 9 9.28 1.89 -13.54
N THR A 10 8.87 1.58 -14.77
CA THR A 10 7.47 1.34 -15.12
C THR A 10 6.94 0.06 -14.47
N LYS A 11 7.76 -1.00 -14.40
CA LYS A 11 7.44 -2.26 -13.72
C LYS A 11 7.33 -2.08 -12.20
N ALA A 12 8.19 -1.27 -11.58
CA ALA A 12 8.08 -0.92 -10.17
C ALA A 12 6.77 -0.18 -9.87
N LEU A 13 6.37 0.74 -10.75
CA LEU A 13 5.08 1.41 -10.64
C LEU A 13 3.92 0.40 -10.78
N TYR A 14 3.97 -0.50 -11.77
CA TYR A 14 2.96 -1.55 -11.93
C TYR A 14 2.81 -2.40 -10.65
N ILE A 15 3.92 -2.86 -10.06
CA ILE A 15 3.92 -3.63 -8.82
C ILE A 15 3.26 -2.83 -7.68
N ASN A 16 3.62 -1.56 -7.53
CA ASN A 16 3.03 -0.70 -6.50
C ASN A 16 1.50 -0.59 -6.66
N LEU A 17 1.01 -0.24 -7.85
CA LEU A 17 -0.43 -0.09 -8.08
C LEU A 17 -1.20 -1.42 -7.94
N LEU A 18 -0.59 -2.53 -8.36
CA LEU A 18 -1.15 -3.87 -8.22
C LEU A 18 -1.35 -4.24 -6.74
N LEU A 19 -0.34 -3.97 -5.90
CA LEU A 19 -0.41 -4.23 -4.45
C LEU A 19 -1.45 -3.34 -3.77
N LEU A 20 -1.48 -2.04 -4.08
CA LEU A 20 -2.47 -1.12 -3.53
C LEU A 20 -3.91 -1.52 -3.88
N LYS A 21 -4.13 -2.00 -5.12
CA LYS A 21 -5.42 -2.53 -5.56
C LYS A 21 -5.82 -3.75 -4.75
N ASN A 22 -4.91 -4.71 -4.63
CA ASN A 22 -5.15 -5.94 -3.90
C ASN A 22 -5.49 -5.67 -2.41
N GLU A 23 -4.76 -4.76 -1.76
CA GLU A 23 -5.04 -4.36 -0.38
C GLU A 23 -6.44 -3.76 -0.21
N LEU A 24 -6.84 -2.82 -1.07
CA LEU A 24 -8.17 -2.21 -1.00
C LEU A 24 -9.29 -3.24 -1.19
N GLN A 25 -9.15 -4.13 -2.18
CA GLN A 25 -10.10 -5.22 -2.40
C GLN A 25 -10.18 -6.16 -1.21
N TYR A 26 -9.03 -6.46 -0.58
CA TYR A 26 -8.96 -7.30 0.60
C TYR A 26 -9.67 -6.67 1.81
N PHE A 27 -9.52 -5.36 2.04
CA PHE A 27 -10.14 -4.69 3.18
C PHE A 27 -11.61 -4.32 2.95
N GLU A 28 -12.04 -4.08 1.71
CA GLU A 28 -13.43 -3.76 1.35
C GLU A 28 -14.42 -4.81 1.89
N ARG A 29 -14.04 -6.09 1.88
CA ARG A 29 -14.88 -7.18 2.39
C ARG A 29 -15.25 -6.98 3.87
N PHE A 30 -14.29 -6.57 4.70
CA PHE A 30 -14.50 -6.35 6.13
C PHE A 30 -15.26 -5.05 6.42
N LEU A 31 -15.13 -4.05 5.55
CA LEU A 31 -15.93 -2.83 5.67
C LEU A 31 -17.41 -3.07 5.35
N SER A 32 -17.70 -4.07 4.52
CA SER A 32 -19.06 -4.41 4.09
C SER A 32 -19.77 -5.38 5.04
N GLU A 33 -19.04 -6.06 5.92
CA GLU A 33 -19.61 -6.97 6.91
C GLU A 33 -20.49 -6.24 7.94
N ALA A 34 -21.59 -6.89 8.30
CA ALA A 34 -22.48 -6.43 9.36
C ALA A 34 -21.84 -6.69 10.73
N ILE A 35 -22.00 -5.73 11.64
CA ILE A 35 -21.45 -5.84 12.99
C ILE A 35 -22.36 -6.76 13.81
N THR A 36 -21.88 -7.97 14.13
CA THR A 36 -22.60 -8.97 14.94
C THR A 36 -22.14 -9.04 16.38
N ASP A 37 -20.86 -8.73 16.62
CA ASP A 37 -20.20 -8.80 17.92
C ASP A 37 -18.96 -7.88 17.95
N PHE A 38 -18.33 -7.78 19.13
CA PHE A 38 -17.16 -6.93 19.35
C PHE A 38 -15.92 -7.37 18.56
N GLU A 39 -15.76 -8.66 18.28
CA GLU A 39 -14.59 -9.17 17.54
C GLU A 39 -14.69 -8.80 16.07
N ASN A 40 -15.84 -9.04 15.43
CA ASN A 40 -16.09 -8.60 14.07
C ASN A 40 -15.99 -7.06 13.95
N TRP A 41 -16.51 -6.34 14.94
CA TRP A 41 -16.40 -4.88 14.94
C TRP A 41 -14.93 -4.42 15.03
N LEU A 42 -14.12 -5.05 15.88
CA LEU A 42 -12.70 -4.76 16.00
C LEU A 42 -11.98 -5.00 14.66
N VAL A 43 -12.31 -6.07 13.94
CA VAL A 43 -11.79 -6.34 12.59
C VAL A 43 -12.18 -5.21 11.63
N LYS A 44 -13.44 -4.78 11.62
CA LYS A 44 -13.93 -3.68 10.78
C LYS A 44 -13.22 -2.35 11.08
N LEU A 45 -12.99 -2.02 12.35
CA LEU A 45 -12.27 -0.81 12.76
C LEU A 45 -10.79 -0.86 12.36
N ARG A 46 -10.14 -2.02 12.50
CA ARG A 46 -8.76 -2.23 12.01
C ARG A 46 -8.69 -2.07 10.49
N ALA A 47 -9.61 -2.70 9.75
CA ALA A 47 -9.72 -2.56 8.31
C ALA A 47 -9.93 -1.10 7.89
N THR A 48 -10.76 -0.34 8.63
CA THR A 48 -10.98 1.10 8.38
C THR A 48 -9.67 1.88 8.40
N ARG A 49 -8.81 1.65 9.38
CA ARG A 49 -7.49 2.31 9.45
C ARG A 49 -6.58 1.85 8.31
N SER A 50 -6.53 0.55 8.03
CA SER A 50 -5.72 0.03 6.92
C SER A 50 -6.14 0.63 5.58
N VAL A 51 -7.44 0.75 5.32
CA VAL A 51 -7.97 1.41 4.12
C VAL A 51 -7.47 2.85 4.00
N PHE A 52 -7.53 3.66 5.06
CA PHE A 52 -7.01 5.03 4.98
C PHE A 52 -5.49 5.10 4.75
N LEU A 53 -4.73 4.14 5.27
CA LEU A 53 -3.30 4.03 4.95
C LEU A 53 -3.08 3.75 3.46
N THR A 54 -3.77 2.73 2.93
CA THR A 54 -3.67 2.35 1.52
C THR A 54 -4.17 3.48 0.61
N LEU A 55 -5.29 4.14 0.94
CA LEU A 55 -5.80 5.31 0.22
C LEU A 55 -4.80 6.48 0.20
N ASN A 56 -4.08 6.72 1.31
CA ASN A 56 -3.00 7.71 1.31
C ASN A 56 -1.86 7.30 0.38
N ASN A 57 -1.47 6.03 0.38
CA ASN A 57 -0.42 5.53 -0.51
C ASN A 57 -0.85 5.64 -1.99
N VAL A 58 -2.13 5.40 -2.30
CA VAL A 58 -2.69 5.65 -3.64
C VAL A 58 -2.62 7.13 -3.99
N LYS A 59 -2.92 8.03 -3.06
CA LYS A 59 -2.77 9.47 -3.29
C LYS A 59 -1.34 9.83 -3.69
N ASP A 60 -0.36 9.34 -2.93
CA ASP A 60 1.06 9.60 -3.18
C ASP A 60 1.51 9.01 -4.52
N ALA A 61 1.08 7.79 -4.84
CA ALA A 61 1.32 7.16 -6.14
C ALA A 61 0.70 7.97 -7.27
N ALA A 62 -0.57 8.36 -7.14
CA ALA A 62 -1.29 9.16 -8.12
C ALA A 62 -0.63 10.52 -8.33
N GLU A 63 -0.05 11.17 -7.31
CA GLU A 63 0.62 12.48 -7.43
C GLU A 63 1.98 12.41 -8.12
N ARG A 64 2.76 11.35 -7.85
CA ARG A 64 4.14 11.22 -8.33
C ARG A 64 4.26 10.62 -9.73
N THR A 65 3.19 10.04 -10.25
CA THR A 65 3.25 9.22 -11.47
C THR A 65 2.57 9.91 -12.64
N GLN A 66 3.20 9.78 -13.82
CA GLN A 66 2.65 10.21 -15.10
C GLN A 66 2.32 8.96 -15.91
N ILE A 67 1.09 8.49 -15.76
CA ILE A 67 0.56 7.38 -16.56
C ILE A 67 -0.01 7.98 -17.84
N GLN A 68 0.50 7.52 -18.99
CA GLN A 68 0.04 7.93 -20.32
C GLN A 68 -1.35 7.32 -20.58
N GLY A 69 -2.40 8.05 -20.23
CA GLY A 69 -3.79 7.58 -20.35
C GLY A 69 -4.66 8.47 -21.24
N SER A 70 -5.95 8.12 -21.32
CA SER A 70 -6.95 8.91 -22.03
C SER A 70 -7.27 10.23 -21.31
N ASN A 71 -7.93 11.17 -22.00
CA ASN A 71 -8.44 12.40 -21.36
C ASN A 71 -9.40 12.10 -20.20
N GLU A 72 -10.17 11.02 -20.31
CA GLU A 72 -11.05 10.54 -19.25
C GLU A 72 -10.25 10.07 -18.03
N PHE A 73 -9.20 9.27 -18.25
CA PHE A 73 -8.30 8.83 -17.19
C PHE A 73 -7.66 10.01 -16.45
N PHE A 74 -7.24 11.05 -17.17
CA PHE A 74 -6.71 12.27 -16.54
C PHE A 74 -7.76 13.04 -15.73
N ALA A 75 -9.02 13.05 -16.17
CA ALA A 75 -10.12 13.63 -15.40
C ALA A 75 -10.36 12.84 -14.10
N LYS A 76 -10.44 11.51 -14.20
CA LYS A 76 -10.56 10.59 -13.04
C LYS A 76 -9.41 10.78 -12.06
N THR A 77 -8.18 10.82 -12.55
CA THR A 77 -6.98 11.02 -11.73
C THR A 77 -7.04 12.34 -10.94
N ARG A 78 -7.47 13.44 -11.58
CA ARG A 78 -7.61 14.75 -10.91
C ARG A 78 -8.75 14.75 -9.88
N ALA A 79 -9.86 14.06 -10.16
CA ALA A 79 -10.95 13.91 -9.21
C ALA A 79 -10.51 13.09 -7.98
N LEU A 80 -9.93 11.92 -8.22
CA LEU A 80 -9.44 11.03 -7.17
C LEU A 80 -8.44 11.74 -6.24
N ARG A 81 -7.45 12.45 -6.79
CA ARG A 81 -6.48 13.22 -5.97
C ARG A 81 -7.17 14.21 -5.01
N ARG A 82 -8.26 14.85 -5.43
CA ARG A 82 -9.04 15.75 -4.55
C ARG A 82 -9.80 14.97 -3.48
N ASN A 83 -10.41 13.85 -3.86
CA ASN A 83 -11.20 13.03 -2.93
C ASN A 83 -10.31 12.37 -1.86
N LEU A 84 -9.05 12.06 -2.20
CA LEU A 84 -8.08 11.47 -1.27
C LEU A 84 -7.42 12.46 -0.29
N VAL A 85 -7.75 13.76 -0.34
CA VAL A 85 -7.23 14.76 0.62
C VAL A 85 -7.56 14.37 2.06
N PHE A 86 -8.76 13.84 2.30
CA PHE A 86 -9.16 13.38 3.62
C PHE A 86 -8.34 12.16 4.09
N ALA A 87 -7.97 11.24 3.18
CA ALA A 87 -7.14 10.09 3.53
C ALA A 87 -5.75 10.51 4.02
N ASN A 88 -5.15 11.53 3.40
CA ASN A 88 -3.88 12.10 3.87
C ASN A 88 -4.01 12.74 5.27
N HIS A 89 -5.08 13.50 5.52
CA HIS A 89 -5.37 14.02 6.87
C HIS A 89 -5.48 12.87 7.88
N PHE A 90 -6.27 11.85 7.56
CA PHE A 90 -6.50 10.70 8.41
C PHE A 90 -5.18 9.98 8.74
N ARG A 91 -4.36 9.68 7.72
CA ARG A 91 -3.06 9.02 7.90
C ARG A 91 -2.14 9.83 8.79
N ASN A 92 -2.03 11.14 8.58
CA ASN A 92 -1.11 12.00 9.34
C ASN A 92 -1.52 12.17 10.81
N ARG A 93 -2.81 12.02 11.14
CA ARG A 93 -3.31 12.16 12.51
C ARG A 93 -3.42 10.82 13.25
N GLY A 94 -3.93 9.78 12.60
CA GLY A 94 -4.35 8.54 13.26
C GLY A 94 -3.58 7.27 12.94
N ILE A 95 -2.63 7.31 12.01
CA ILE A 95 -1.92 6.10 11.55
C ILE A 95 -0.41 6.28 11.56
N GLY A 96 0.13 7.27 10.84
CA GLY A 96 1.56 7.43 10.65
C GLY A 96 2.31 7.69 11.95
N HIS A 97 1.81 8.62 12.76
CA HIS A 97 2.25 8.84 14.14
C HIS A 97 1.01 9.19 14.96
N LEU A 98 0.76 8.45 16.05
CA LEU A 98 -0.33 8.79 16.95
C LEU A 98 0.01 10.10 17.67
N ASN A 99 -0.62 11.19 17.22
CA ASN A 99 -0.36 12.51 17.74
C ASN A 99 -0.87 12.62 19.19
N GLU A 100 -0.02 13.08 20.12
CA GLU A 100 -0.38 13.18 21.55
C GLU A 100 -1.60 14.07 21.80
N THR A 101 -1.75 15.16 21.05
CA THR A 101 -2.94 16.02 21.15
C THR A 101 -4.18 15.26 20.70
N LEU A 102 -4.11 14.49 19.61
CA LEU A 102 -5.22 13.64 19.17
C LEU A 102 -5.56 12.60 20.23
N LEU A 103 -4.57 11.96 20.85
CA LEU A 103 -4.79 10.98 21.93
C LEU A 103 -5.51 11.62 23.13
N LYS A 104 -5.11 12.83 23.54
CA LYS A 104 -5.82 13.56 24.61
C LYS A 104 -7.25 13.90 24.23
N ARG A 105 -7.51 14.27 22.96
CA ARG A 105 -8.88 14.50 22.46
C ARG A 105 -9.68 13.21 22.40
N ALA A 106 -9.06 12.09 22.03
CA ALA A 106 -9.70 10.78 22.06
C ALA A 106 -10.14 10.41 23.50
N VAL A 107 -9.28 10.59 24.50
CA VAL A 107 -9.64 10.38 25.91
C VAL A 107 -10.80 11.28 26.34
N GLN A 108 -10.82 12.53 25.91
CA GLN A 108 -11.91 13.46 26.19
C GLN A 108 -13.22 13.04 25.50
N TRP A 109 -13.13 12.57 24.26
CA TRP A 109 -14.26 12.21 23.40
C TRP A 109 -14.97 10.93 23.86
N CYS A 110 -14.20 9.94 24.34
CA CYS A 110 -14.74 8.65 24.78
C CYS A 110 -14.21 8.26 26.16
N PRO A 111 -14.67 8.92 27.24
CA PRO A 111 -14.22 8.62 28.60
C PRO A 111 -14.59 7.20 29.06
N GLN A 112 -15.61 6.58 28.46
CA GLN A 112 -16.07 5.24 28.79
C GLN A 112 -15.03 4.13 28.57
N ILE A 113 -13.97 4.36 27.78
CA ILE A 113 -12.86 3.41 27.66
C ILE A 113 -12.20 3.11 29.02
N PHE A 114 -12.30 4.05 29.97
CA PHE A 114 -11.80 3.92 31.35
C PHE A 114 -12.91 3.64 32.36
N PHE A 115 -14.05 3.11 31.92
CA PHE A 115 -15.14 2.75 32.83
C PHE A 115 -14.75 1.54 33.70
N GLU A 116 -14.87 1.68 35.02
CA GLU A 116 -14.41 0.69 36.00
C GLU A 116 -14.96 -0.73 35.76
N PRO A 117 -16.25 -0.94 35.42
CA PRO A 117 -16.79 -2.28 35.13
C PRO A 117 -16.18 -2.98 33.91
N THR A 118 -15.56 -2.23 33.00
CA THR A 118 -14.94 -2.78 31.77
C THR A 118 -13.42 -2.87 31.86
N LYS A 119 -12.82 -2.58 33.02
CA LYS A 119 -11.34 -2.49 33.16
C LYS A 119 -10.59 -3.76 32.74
N ASP A 120 -11.20 -4.92 33.00
CA ASP A 120 -10.61 -6.24 32.71
C ASP A 120 -11.06 -6.79 31.34
N ASN A 121 -11.92 -6.08 30.59
CA ASN A 121 -12.38 -6.48 29.27
C ASN A 121 -11.44 -5.93 28.19
N GLU A 122 -10.49 -6.75 27.74
CA GLU A 122 -9.50 -6.35 26.73
C GLU A 122 -10.11 -6.02 25.37
N VAL A 123 -11.07 -6.84 24.89
CA VAL A 123 -11.72 -6.65 23.60
C VAL A 123 -12.46 -5.31 23.56
N PHE A 124 -13.21 -4.99 24.62
CA PHE A 124 -13.89 -3.70 24.75
C PHE A 124 -12.90 -2.54 24.70
N LYS A 125 -11.80 -2.60 25.46
CA LYS A 125 -10.77 -1.55 25.45
C LYS A 125 -10.17 -1.34 24.06
N LEU A 126 -9.93 -2.43 23.32
CA LEU A 126 -9.40 -2.36 21.96
C LEU A 126 -10.41 -1.77 20.96
N VAL A 127 -11.67 -2.18 21.03
CA VAL A 127 -12.75 -1.63 20.19
C VAL A 127 -12.90 -0.14 20.43
N GLU A 128 -13.02 0.27 21.69
CA GLU A 128 -13.17 1.67 22.06
C GLU A 128 -11.93 2.49 21.66
N ALA A 129 -10.71 1.97 21.85
CA ALA A 129 -9.50 2.65 21.42
C ALA A 129 -9.48 2.87 19.90
N GLN A 130 -9.82 1.86 19.10
CA GLN A 130 -9.84 2.00 17.63
C GLN A 130 -10.93 2.97 17.19
N ARG A 131 -12.16 2.80 17.68
CA ARG A 131 -13.32 3.64 17.37
C ARG A 131 -13.03 5.11 17.68
N THR A 132 -12.57 5.38 18.89
CA THR A 132 -12.29 6.75 19.36
C THR A 132 -11.22 7.44 18.50
N ILE A 133 -10.17 6.71 18.10
CA ILE A 133 -9.13 7.27 17.22
C ILE A 133 -9.68 7.56 15.82
N ILE A 134 -10.50 6.67 15.28
CA ILE A 134 -11.14 6.88 13.97
C ILE A 134 -12.04 8.13 14.02
N GLU A 135 -12.93 8.23 15.00
CA GLU A 135 -13.81 9.39 15.19
C GLU A 135 -13.01 10.68 15.41
N SER A 136 -11.97 10.63 16.23
CA SER A 136 -11.11 11.80 16.45
C SER A 136 -10.41 12.24 15.16
N CYS A 137 -10.01 11.32 14.29
CA CYS A 137 -9.43 11.67 12.99
C CYS A 137 -10.45 12.32 12.06
N ILE A 138 -11.67 11.78 12.04
CA ILE A 138 -12.79 12.33 11.25
C ILE A 138 -13.14 13.74 11.72
N ASN A 139 -13.35 13.90 13.03
CA ASN A 139 -13.90 15.11 13.63
C ASN A 139 -12.86 16.23 13.75
N THR A 140 -11.56 15.92 13.65
CA THR A 140 -10.51 16.96 13.55
C THR A 140 -10.29 17.47 12.13
N PHE A 141 -11.00 16.94 11.12
CA PHE A 141 -10.97 17.47 9.76
C PHE A 141 -11.94 18.64 9.61
N ILE A 142 -11.63 19.75 10.28
CA ILE A 142 -12.47 20.96 10.36
C ILE A 142 -11.98 22.08 9.45
N ASP A 143 -12.88 22.96 9.05
CA ASP A 143 -12.58 24.20 8.34
C ASP A 143 -12.16 25.32 9.31
N LYS A 144 -12.02 26.54 8.77
CA LYS A 144 -11.63 27.74 9.53
C LYS A 144 -12.68 28.16 10.56
N ASP A 145 -13.93 27.77 10.37
CA ASP A 145 -15.08 28.12 11.21
C ASP A 145 -15.36 27.02 12.25
N GLY A 146 -14.56 25.94 12.24
CA GLY A 146 -14.65 24.81 13.16
C GLY A 146 -15.63 23.72 12.72
N VAL A 147 -16.16 23.79 11.49
CA VAL A 147 -17.13 22.84 10.97
C VAL A 147 -16.42 21.66 10.30
N GLN A 148 -16.91 20.44 10.50
CA GLN A 148 -16.36 19.25 9.87
C GLN A 148 -16.50 19.33 8.33
N LYS A 149 -15.37 19.26 7.61
CA LYS A 149 -15.27 19.62 6.18
C LYS A 149 -15.98 18.70 5.20
N LEU A 150 -16.27 17.47 5.60
CA LEU A 150 -16.76 16.42 4.70
C LEU A 150 -18.24 16.08 4.95
N PHE A 151 -18.63 16.01 6.21
CA PHE A 151 -19.94 15.61 6.70
C PHE A 151 -20.76 16.79 7.24
N GLY A 152 -20.13 17.95 7.48
CA GLY A 152 -20.78 19.14 8.03
C GLY A 152 -21.12 19.05 9.53
N THR A 153 -20.89 17.89 10.14
CA THR A 153 -21.16 17.60 11.55
C THR A 153 -20.11 16.63 12.09
N GLU A 154 -20.01 16.54 13.41
CA GLU A 154 -19.25 15.50 14.09
C GLU A 154 -19.86 14.12 13.80
N ILE A 155 -19.00 13.15 13.56
CA ILE A 155 -19.33 11.74 13.36
C ILE A 155 -19.12 10.99 14.68
N ASP A 156 -20.15 10.24 15.06
CA ASP A 156 -20.16 9.28 16.16
C ASP A 156 -20.56 7.92 15.58
N LEU A 157 -19.65 6.95 15.59
CA LEU A 157 -19.88 5.63 15.02
C LEU A 157 -20.82 4.77 15.88
N MET A 158 -21.13 5.18 17.11
CA MET A 158 -22.19 4.57 17.92
C MET A 158 -23.58 5.03 17.48
N TYR A 159 -23.69 6.17 16.81
CA TYR A 159 -24.94 6.66 16.26
C TYR A 159 -25.14 6.09 14.84
N PRO A 160 -26.15 5.22 14.61
CA PRO A 160 -26.26 4.48 13.35
C PRO A 160 -26.30 5.35 12.08
N PRO A 161 -27.01 6.49 12.03
CA PRO A 161 -26.99 7.36 10.85
C PRO A 161 -25.61 7.95 10.54
N ASN A 162 -24.81 8.29 11.56
CA ASN A 162 -23.44 8.79 11.37
C ASN A 162 -22.50 7.67 10.89
N ALA A 163 -22.64 6.47 11.46
CA ALA A 163 -21.90 5.30 11.00
C ALA A 163 -22.23 4.97 9.54
N GLU A 164 -23.51 4.99 9.16
CA GLU A 164 -23.96 4.77 7.79
C GLU A 164 -23.41 5.83 6.84
N GLN A 165 -23.48 7.12 7.21
CA GLN A 165 -22.93 8.22 6.42
C GLN A 165 -21.43 8.04 6.17
N PHE A 166 -20.66 7.75 7.22
CA PHE A 166 -19.22 7.56 7.13
C PHE A 166 -18.83 6.33 6.30
N TYR A 167 -19.43 5.16 6.57
CA TYR A 167 -19.09 3.93 5.85
C TYR A 167 -19.59 3.94 4.40
N SER A 168 -20.69 4.63 4.10
CA SER A 168 -21.14 4.85 2.71
C SER A 168 -20.17 5.72 1.93
N TYR A 169 -19.70 6.81 2.54
CA TYR A 169 -18.63 7.63 1.96
C TYR A 169 -17.36 6.81 1.71
N LEU A 170 -16.91 6.05 2.71
CA LEU A 170 -15.67 5.28 2.60
C LEU A 170 -15.80 4.18 1.53
N SER A 171 -16.94 3.49 1.46
CA SER A 171 -17.20 2.48 0.42
C SER A 171 -17.16 3.10 -0.99
N ALA A 172 -17.79 4.25 -1.19
CA ALA A 172 -17.76 4.94 -2.47
C ALA A 172 -16.34 5.35 -2.88
N LEU A 173 -15.56 5.90 -1.95
CA LEU A 173 -14.17 6.28 -2.19
C LEU A 173 -13.29 5.06 -2.50
N VAL A 174 -13.47 3.94 -1.80
CA VAL A 174 -12.73 2.69 -2.05
C VAL A 174 -13.03 2.18 -3.45
N LYS A 175 -14.30 2.14 -3.86
CA LYS A 175 -14.71 1.71 -5.21
C LYS A 175 -14.11 2.60 -6.30
N GLU A 176 -14.25 3.92 -6.18
CA GLU A 176 -13.63 4.89 -7.11
C GLU A 176 -12.11 4.67 -7.22
N THR A 177 -11.45 4.38 -6.10
CA THR A 177 -10.00 4.14 -6.07
C THR A 177 -9.63 2.81 -6.73
N ILE A 178 -10.38 1.74 -6.48
CA ILE A 178 -10.18 0.43 -7.12
C ILE A 178 -10.39 0.52 -8.63
N ASP A 179 -11.41 1.26 -9.07
CA ASP A 179 -11.68 1.49 -10.49
C ASP A 179 -10.51 2.22 -11.16
N TRP A 180 -10.03 3.31 -10.54
CA TRP A 180 -8.85 4.03 -11.03
C TRP A 180 -7.59 3.16 -11.07
N LEU A 181 -7.33 2.38 -10.02
CA LEU A 181 -6.18 1.47 -9.98
C LEU A 181 -6.28 0.38 -11.05
N THR A 182 -7.50 -0.08 -11.36
CA THR A 182 -7.73 -1.08 -12.40
C THR A 182 -7.37 -0.52 -13.76
N GLU A 183 -7.92 0.64 -14.13
CA GLU A 183 -7.59 1.31 -15.38
C GLU A 183 -6.09 1.66 -15.47
N ALA A 184 -5.50 2.16 -14.37
CA ALA A 184 -4.09 2.51 -14.30
C ALA A 184 -3.16 1.29 -14.49
N THR A 185 -3.47 0.17 -13.84
CA THR A 185 -2.69 -1.07 -13.97
C THR A 185 -2.81 -1.67 -15.36
N GLU A 186 -3.99 -1.61 -15.99
CA GLU A 186 -4.20 -2.06 -17.38
C GLU A 186 -3.40 -1.23 -18.38
N ILE A 187 -3.44 0.11 -18.26
CA ILE A 187 -2.66 1.02 -19.12
C ILE A 187 -1.17 0.71 -19.01
N ILE A 188 -0.65 0.60 -17.78
CA ILE A 188 0.77 0.34 -17.57
C ILE A 188 1.13 -1.03 -18.11
N PHE A 189 0.39 -2.07 -17.75
CA PHE A 189 0.66 -3.44 -18.16
C PHE A 189 0.66 -3.59 -19.69
N GLY A 190 -0.27 -2.94 -20.38
CA GLY A 190 -0.32 -2.92 -21.85
C GLY A 190 0.88 -2.20 -22.51
N SER A 191 1.66 -1.42 -21.76
CA SER A 191 2.89 -0.78 -22.23
C SER A 191 4.16 -1.55 -21.87
N LEU A 192 4.06 -2.64 -21.10
CA LEU A 192 5.22 -3.39 -20.63
C LEU A 192 5.70 -4.39 -21.69
N ASP A 193 7.00 -4.38 -21.92
CA ASP A 193 7.70 -5.44 -22.62
C ASP A 193 7.90 -6.62 -21.68
N HIS A 194 7.41 -7.79 -22.12
CA HIS A 194 7.58 -9.05 -21.43
C HIS A 194 8.90 -9.71 -21.82
N HIS A 195 9.59 -10.25 -20.81
CA HIS A 195 10.91 -10.84 -21.02
C HIS A 195 10.84 -12.23 -21.63
N THR A 196 11.76 -12.49 -22.56
CA THR A 196 12.04 -13.84 -23.03
C THR A 196 12.85 -14.62 -21.99
N ASP A 197 12.95 -15.94 -22.14
CA ASP A 197 13.76 -16.78 -21.25
C ASP A 197 15.23 -16.32 -21.19
N GLU A 198 15.80 -15.88 -22.32
CA GLU A 198 17.17 -15.35 -22.39
C GLU A 198 17.31 -14.03 -21.62
N GLU A 199 16.32 -13.14 -21.69
CA GLU A 199 16.32 -11.89 -20.94
C GLU A 199 16.16 -12.13 -19.44
N ILE A 200 15.35 -13.11 -19.03
CA ILE A 200 15.23 -13.52 -17.62
C ILE A 200 16.56 -14.01 -17.08
N GLN A 201 17.35 -14.76 -17.85
CA GLN A 201 18.69 -15.18 -17.43
C GLN A 201 19.63 -13.99 -17.21
N LYS A 202 19.62 -13.00 -18.11
CA LYS A 202 20.41 -11.77 -17.97
C LYS A 202 19.95 -10.94 -16.76
N LEU A 203 18.64 -10.84 -16.56
CA LEU A 203 18.04 -10.16 -15.40
C LEU A 203 18.33 -10.88 -14.08
N ALA A 204 18.52 -12.20 -14.08
CA ALA A 204 18.94 -12.93 -12.88
C ALA A 204 20.35 -12.50 -12.42
N THR A 205 21.25 -12.16 -13.35
CA THR A 205 22.54 -11.55 -13.01
C THR A 205 22.36 -10.18 -12.36
N ILE A 206 21.54 -9.31 -12.97
CA ILE A 206 21.22 -7.99 -12.41
C ILE A 206 20.56 -8.13 -11.02
N ALA A 207 19.65 -9.09 -10.85
CA ALA A 207 19.02 -9.37 -9.57
C ALA A 207 20.04 -9.75 -8.49
N GLY A 208 21.09 -10.50 -8.85
CA GLY A 208 22.20 -10.83 -7.95
C GLY A 208 23.04 -9.62 -7.52
N GLN A 209 22.97 -8.51 -8.25
CA GLN A 209 23.66 -7.25 -7.94
C GLN A 209 22.82 -6.29 -7.10
N THR A 210 21.60 -6.68 -6.72
CA THR A 210 20.68 -5.79 -5.98
C THR A 210 21.31 -5.33 -4.67
N SER A 211 21.61 -4.04 -4.59
CA SER A 211 21.90 -3.38 -3.32
C SER A 211 20.58 -3.04 -2.61
N PHE A 212 20.47 -3.45 -1.35
CA PHE A 212 19.34 -3.06 -0.49
C PHE A 212 19.64 -1.80 0.33
N ASP A 213 20.80 -1.15 0.13
CA ASP A 213 21.01 0.22 0.63
C ASP A 213 20.26 1.21 -0.26
N LEU A 214 19.08 1.63 0.19
CA LEU A 214 18.20 2.55 -0.53
C LEU A 214 18.77 3.97 -0.70
N LYS A 215 19.95 4.26 -0.16
CA LYS A 215 20.65 5.54 -0.35
C LYS A 215 21.60 5.52 -1.55
N GLU A 216 21.97 4.34 -2.04
CA GLU A 216 22.86 4.18 -3.18
C GLU A 216 22.07 4.10 -4.49
N GLU A 217 22.69 4.52 -5.59
CA GLU A 217 22.11 4.30 -6.92
C GLU A 217 22.17 2.82 -7.27
N SER A 218 21.08 2.30 -7.84
CA SER A 218 21.02 0.91 -8.29
C SER A 218 21.52 0.79 -9.74
N GLU A 219 22.33 -0.23 -10.01
CA GLU A 219 22.74 -0.59 -11.36
C GLU A 219 21.78 -1.62 -11.97
N PHE A 220 21.26 -1.33 -13.15
CA PHE A 220 20.32 -2.20 -13.88
C PHE A 220 20.88 -2.68 -15.23
N SER A 221 22.19 -2.51 -15.46
CA SER A 221 22.90 -2.95 -16.66
C SER A 221 23.33 -4.41 -16.55
N TYR A 222 23.21 -5.14 -17.65
CA TYR A 222 23.82 -6.47 -17.77
C TYR A 222 25.23 -6.34 -18.36
N SER A 223 26.22 -6.92 -17.67
CA SER A 223 27.61 -7.06 -18.14
C SER A 223 27.94 -8.55 -18.33
N ILE A 224 28.34 -8.93 -19.55
CA ILE A 224 28.70 -10.32 -19.85
C ILE A 224 30.04 -10.69 -19.21
N GLU A 225 30.95 -9.72 -19.09
CA GLU A 225 32.23 -9.87 -18.42
C GLU A 225 32.05 -10.15 -16.93
N GLU A 226 31.16 -9.41 -16.27
CA GLU A 226 30.83 -9.63 -14.85
C GLU A 226 30.11 -10.96 -14.66
N HIS A 227 29.17 -11.30 -15.54
CA HIS A 227 28.51 -12.61 -15.51
C HIS A 227 29.56 -13.74 -15.54
N LYS A 228 30.50 -13.70 -16.50
CA LYS A 228 31.56 -14.70 -16.62
C LYS A 228 32.42 -14.79 -15.36
N LEU A 229 32.78 -13.64 -14.78
CA LEU A 229 33.57 -13.58 -13.56
C LEU A 229 32.82 -14.20 -12.37
N HIS A 230 31.56 -13.81 -12.15
CA HIS A 230 30.74 -14.33 -11.06
C HIS A 230 30.44 -15.82 -11.22
N PHE A 231 30.11 -16.27 -12.44
CA PHE A 231 29.91 -17.67 -12.73
C PHE A 231 31.18 -18.49 -12.47
N SER A 232 32.34 -18.03 -12.95
CA SER A 232 33.63 -18.68 -12.68
C SER A 232 33.93 -18.80 -11.17
N ASN A 233 33.66 -17.73 -10.41
CA ASN A 233 33.86 -17.72 -8.96
C ASN A 233 32.89 -18.67 -8.25
N ALA A 234 31.62 -18.71 -8.66
CA ALA A 234 30.63 -19.63 -8.14
C ALA A 234 31.02 -21.09 -8.42
N MET A 235 31.46 -21.40 -9.64
CA MET A 235 31.90 -22.75 -10.00
C MET A 235 33.11 -23.21 -9.19
N LYS A 236 34.09 -22.33 -8.95
CA LYS A 236 35.22 -22.63 -8.06
C LYS A 236 34.77 -22.91 -6.63
N ALA A 237 33.82 -22.14 -6.10
CA ALA A 237 33.30 -22.33 -4.75
C ALA A 237 32.56 -23.67 -4.61
N LEU A 238 31.74 -24.04 -5.61
CA LEU A 238 31.02 -25.32 -5.63
C LEU A 238 31.99 -26.52 -5.73
N GLU A 239 33.05 -26.40 -6.54
CA GLU A 239 34.10 -27.42 -6.64
C GLU A 239 34.82 -27.62 -5.30
N GLN A 240 35.15 -26.52 -4.59
CA GLN A 240 35.74 -26.57 -3.25
C GLN A 240 34.80 -27.18 -2.19
N GLN A 241 33.48 -27.11 -2.39
CA GLN A 241 32.48 -27.73 -1.53
C GLN A 241 32.22 -29.21 -1.89
N GLY A 242 32.92 -29.77 -2.88
CA GLY A 242 32.80 -31.17 -3.26
C GLY A 242 31.50 -31.52 -3.98
N VAL A 243 30.90 -30.56 -4.68
CA VAL A 243 29.70 -30.80 -5.51
C VAL A 243 30.03 -31.81 -6.62
N ASP A 244 29.08 -32.71 -6.92
CA ASP A 244 29.24 -33.77 -7.92
C ASP A 244 29.67 -33.18 -9.28
N PRO A 245 30.77 -33.70 -9.89
CA PRO A 245 31.24 -33.26 -11.20
C PRO A 245 30.15 -33.25 -12.30
N LYS A 246 29.18 -34.18 -12.26
CA LYS A 246 28.08 -34.20 -13.24
C LYS A 246 27.14 -33.00 -13.11
N ILE A 247 26.94 -32.52 -11.88
CA ILE A 247 26.15 -31.31 -11.62
C ILE A 247 26.95 -30.09 -12.10
N MET A 248 28.27 -30.09 -11.89
CA MET A 248 29.16 -29.03 -12.36
C MET A 248 29.18 -28.92 -13.89
N ASP A 249 29.26 -30.05 -14.59
CA ASP A 249 29.25 -30.10 -16.06
C ASP A 249 27.92 -29.62 -16.63
N PHE A 250 26.80 -30.06 -16.03
CA PHE A 250 25.47 -29.57 -16.39
C PHE A 250 25.33 -28.05 -16.21
N MET A 251 25.88 -27.50 -15.12
CA MET A 251 25.84 -26.04 -14.89
C MET A 251 26.67 -25.27 -15.92
N ARG A 252 27.85 -25.79 -16.32
CA ARG A 252 28.65 -25.17 -17.40
C ARG A 252 27.90 -25.17 -18.72
N GLU A 253 27.36 -26.32 -19.13
CA GLU A 253 26.63 -26.44 -20.39
C GLU A 253 25.42 -25.48 -20.47
N LYS A 254 24.79 -25.22 -19.32
CA LYS A 254 23.56 -24.43 -19.26
C LYS A 254 23.77 -22.92 -19.06
N PHE A 255 24.85 -22.51 -18.40
CA PHE A 255 25.03 -21.13 -17.93
C PHE A 255 26.36 -20.49 -18.34
N GLU A 256 27.28 -21.23 -18.96
CA GLU A 256 28.51 -20.67 -19.54
C GLU A 256 28.18 -20.06 -20.92
N ILE A 257 27.95 -18.74 -20.94
CA ILE A 257 27.61 -17.94 -22.14
C ILE A 257 28.87 -17.36 -22.79
#